data_AF-A0A0S7WZM2-F1
#
_entry.id   AF-A0A0S7WZM2-F1
#
_cell.length_a   1.000
_cell.length_b   1.000
_cell.length_c   1.000
_cell.angle_alpha   90.00
_cell.angle_beta   90.00
_cell.angle_gamma   90.00
#
_symmetry.space_group_name_H-M   'P 1'
#
loop_
_entity.id
_entity.type
_entity.pdbx_description
1 polymer ?
#
loop_
_entity_poly.entity_id
_entity_poly.type
_entity_poly.pdbx_seq_one_letter_code
_entity_poly.pdbx_strand_id
1 'polypeptide(L)'
;MSLVAGQLFFQGIVMTADSRVTLFKDNKIVALKDISQKLFYLPNNIIIGFAGDFNFANNILDFLYRQVQERPKLQNIFIFFEKGPKLIHYAYENLAARTGYSPKTNFLIGGIDFKRLTKVKNKDGTITILRNILRGKLFTFYCPEFIKREANYRNSMLAIGSGLSAKTNVEKSLGEGLQYGMRADSPLINQGSILSEALKSESKKLGIETVGGLFQVVTIDLGGTKFHTYKTRSEENKNPKELDLALVIRDNRYVQKNLKTGAEKPLLYPHEIIKIEDPSDEIFADLDNKCS
;
A
#
# COMPACT_ATOMS: atom_id res chain seq x y z
N MET A 1 -5.05 -12.43 3.46
CA MET A 1 -5.93 -11.27 3.74
C MET A 1 -5.06 -10.10 4.21
N SER A 2 -5.48 -8.84 4.01
CA SER A 2 -4.64 -7.63 4.18
C SER A 2 -5.49 -6.37 3.96
N LEU A 3 -4.95 -5.18 4.28
CA LEU A 3 -5.44 -3.89 3.82
C LEU A 3 -4.33 -3.16 3.04
N VAL A 4 -4.64 -2.76 1.81
CA VAL A 4 -3.88 -1.76 1.07
C VAL A 4 -4.83 -0.64 0.68
N ALA A 5 -4.47 0.60 1.02
CA ALA A 5 -5.26 1.78 0.75
C ALA A 5 -4.42 2.86 0.10
N GLY A 6 -5.08 3.76 -0.62
CA GLY A 6 -4.44 4.93 -1.20
C GLY A 6 -5.41 6.08 -1.27
N GLN A 7 -4.85 7.29 -1.19
CA GLN A 7 -5.58 8.54 -1.18
C GLN A 7 -4.96 9.49 -2.20
N LEU A 8 -5.79 10.01 -3.09
CA LEU A 8 -5.43 11.04 -4.05
C LEU A 8 -5.64 12.42 -3.41
N PHE A 9 -4.55 13.11 -3.07
CA PHE A 9 -4.55 14.47 -2.52
C PHE A 9 -4.22 15.51 -3.59
N PHE A 10 -4.47 16.80 -3.29
CA PHE A 10 -4.03 17.91 -4.14
C PHE A 10 -2.53 17.95 -4.40
N GLN A 11 -1.75 17.58 -3.39
CA GLN A 11 -0.30 17.66 -3.38
C GLN A 11 0.36 16.42 -3.97
N GLY A 12 -0.32 15.28 -4.01
CA GLY A 12 0.24 14.01 -4.46
C GLY A 12 -0.62 12.81 -4.08
N ILE A 13 -0.02 11.63 -4.04
CA ILE A 13 -0.68 10.37 -3.68
C ILE A 13 -0.05 9.85 -2.39
N VAL A 14 -0.88 9.39 -1.47
CA VAL A 14 -0.46 8.54 -0.35
C VAL A 14 -0.92 7.12 -0.64
N MET A 15 -0.06 6.15 -0.40
CA MET A 15 -0.42 4.73 -0.33
C MET A 15 0.04 4.17 1.01
N THR A 16 -0.80 3.35 1.62
CA THR A 16 -0.49 2.67 2.87
C THR A 16 -0.93 1.21 2.82
N ALA A 17 -0.18 0.35 3.51
CA ALA A 17 -0.48 -1.06 3.59
C ALA A 17 -0.13 -1.60 4.96
N ASP A 18 -0.95 -2.48 5.49
CA ASP A 18 -0.63 -3.21 6.70
C ASP A 18 0.55 -4.19 6.45
N SER A 19 1.17 -4.72 7.51
CA SER A 19 2.24 -5.73 7.36
C SER A 19 1.78 -7.15 7.70
N ARG A 20 0.53 -7.35 8.14
CA ARG A 20 0.00 -8.67 8.48
C ARG A 20 -0.13 -9.61 7.29
N VAL A 21 0.27 -10.85 7.50
CA VAL A 21 0.04 -12.01 6.65
C VAL A 21 -0.87 -12.95 7.41
N THR A 22 -1.90 -13.44 6.74
CA THR A 22 -2.78 -14.47 7.27
C THR A 22 -2.54 -15.75 6.50
N LEU A 23 -2.08 -16.78 7.20
CA LEU A 23 -1.90 -18.11 6.65
C LEU A 23 -3.16 -18.93 6.89
N PHE A 24 -3.60 -19.63 5.85
CA PHE A 24 -4.77 -20.49 5.89
C PHE A 24 -4.36 -21.95 5.66
N LYS A 25 -4.94 -22.86 6.45
CA LYS A 25 -4.92 -24.30 6.22
C LYS A 25 -6.36 -24.79 6.35
N ASP A 26 -6.86 -25.48 5.33
CA ASP A 26 -8.24 -26.00 5.30
C ASP A 26 -9.30 -24.92 5.62
N ASN A 27 -9.15 -23.74 5.01
CA ASN A 27 -9.99 -22.55 5.22
C ASN A 27 -10.00 -21.97 6.65
N LYS A 28 -9.12 -22.44 7.54
CA LYS A 28 -8.93 -21.89 8.90
C LYS A 28 -7.66 -21.06 8.96
N ILE A 29 -7.70 -19.98 9.71
CA ILE A 29 -6.50 -19.19 10.03
C ILE A 29 -5.62 -20.06 10.92
N VAL A 30 -4.39 -20.30 10.49
CA VAL A 30 -3.40 -21.05 11.28
C VAL A 30 -2.32 -20.14 11.88
N ALA A 31 -2.07 -18.99 11.27
CA ALA A 31 -1.11 -18.03 11.78
C ALA A 31 -1.39 -16.61 11.26
N LEU A 32 -1.07 -15.63 12.09
CA LEU A 32 -0.97 -14.21 11.74
C LEU A 32 0.47 -13.76 11.96
N LYS A 33 1.11 -13.19 10.93
CA LYS A 33 2.50 -12.71 11.03
C LYS A 33 2.63 -11.31 10.44
N ASP A 34 3.20 -10.36 11.16
CA ASP A 34 3.29 -8.94 10.74
C ASP A 34 4.49 -8.62 9.83
N ILE A 35 4.76 -9.48 8.82
CA ILE A 35 6.05 -9.57 8.08
C ILE A 35 5.99 -8.97 6.69
N SER A 36 4.84 -8.76 6.07
CA SER A 36 4.82 -8.57 4.62
C SER A 36 5.08 -7.14 4.19
N GLN A 37 6.02 -6.98 3.26
CA GLN A 37 6.08 -5.81 2.41
C GLN A 37 5.03 -5.94 1.31
N LYS A 38 4.14 -4.95 1.23
CA LYS A 38 2.98 -4.97 0.32
C LYS A 38 2.95 -3.80 -0.64
N LEU A 39 3.85 -2.82 -0.48
CA LEU A 39 4.03 -1.71 -1.40
C LEU A 39 5.37 -1.87 -2.13
N PHE A 40 5.32 -1.80 -3.45
CA PHE A 40 6.44 -2.04 -4.35
C PHE A 40 6.60 -0.88 -5.31
N TYR A 41 7.86 -0.56 -5.57
CA TYR A 41 8.24 0.40 -6.59
C TYR A 41 8.31 -0.28 -7.96
N LEU A 42 7.58 0.27 -8.92
CA LEU A 42 7.80 0.07 -10.35
C LEU A 42 8.55 1.31 -10.89
N PRO A 43 9.34 1.17 -11.97
CA PRO A 43 10.09 2.29 -12.56
C PRO A 43 9.25 3.55 -12.82
N ASN A 44 9.91 4.72 -12.71
CA ASN A 44 9.35 6.07 -12.89
C ASN A 44 8.17 6.42 -11.97
N ASN A 45 8.32 6.14 -10.67
CA ASN A 45 7.42 6.60 -9.61
C ASN A 45 6.00 6.03 -9.72
N ILE A 46 5.91 4.79 -10.20
CA ILE A 46 4.71 3.99 -10.13
C ILE A 46 4.85 3.10 -8.89
N ILE A 47 3.86 3.15 -8.00
CA ILE A 47 3.76 2.27 -6.84
C ILE A 47 2.62 1.32 -7.08
N ILE A 48 2.86 0.05 -6.76
CA ILE A 48 1.85 -0.99 -6.75
C ILE A 48 1.80 -1.62 -5.37
N GLY A 49 0.60 -1.83 -4.86
CA GLY A 49 0.37 -2.70 -3.73
C GLY A 49 -0.65 -3.78 -4.07
N PHE A 50 -0.66 -4.84 -3.28
CA PHE A 50 -1.53 -5.99 -3.52
C PHE A 50 -2.19 -6.48 -2.24
N ALA A 51 -3.36 -7.10 -2.40
CA ALA A 51 -4.04 -7.84 -1.33
C ALA A 51 -4.69 -9.10 -1.94
N GLY A 52 -4.35 -10.27 -1.41
CA GLY A 52 -4.84 -11.55 -1.92
C GLY A 52 -3.83 -12.66 -1.73
N ASP A 53 -3.82 -13.60 -2.69
CA ASP A 53 -2.89 -14.73 -2.71
C ASP A 53 -1.46 -14.27 -3.03
N PHE A 54 -0.50 -14.69 -2.20
CA PHE A 54 0.91 -14.27 -2.30
C PHE A 54 1.61 -14.85 -3.52
N ASN A 55 1.27 -16.08 -3.93
CA ASN A 55 1.89 -16.72 -5.07
C ASN A 55 1.46 -16.03 -6.38
N PHE A 56 0.16 -15.76 -6.51
CA PHE A 56 -0.37 -14.99 -7.63
C PHE A 56 0.19 -13.57 -7.66
N ALA A 57 0.19 -12.88 -6.51
CA ALA A 57 0.75 -11.54 -6.43
C ALA A 57 2.23 -11.52 -6.83
N ASN A 58 3.06 -12.46 -6.35
CA ASN A 58 4.48 -12.53 -6.68
C ASN A 58 4.70 -12.65 -8.19
N ASN A 59 4.08 -13.66 -8.80
CA ASN A 59 4.25 -13.95 -10.22
C ASN A 59 3.79 -12.79 -11.11
N ILE A 60 2.68 -12.14 -10.75
CA ILE A 60 2.16 -10.98 -11.48
C ILE A 60 3.09 -9.78 -11.31
N LEU A 61 3.57 -9.48 -10.09
CA LEU A 61 4.50 -8.39 -9.84
C LEU A 61 5.81 -8.58 -10.62
N ASP A 62 6.38 -9.79 -10.60
CA ASP A 62 7.60 -10.13 -11.35
C ASP A 62 7.41 -9.99 -12.86
N PHE A 63 6.24 -10.38 -13.37
CA PHE A 63 5.86 -10.17 -14.77
C PHE A 63 5.76 -8.67 -15.11
N LEU A 64 5.02 -7.90 -14.31
CA LEU A 64 4.85 -6.47 -14.54
C LEU A 64 6.18 -5.71 -14.49
N TYR A 65 7.04 -6.04 -13.51
CA TYR A 65 8.35 -5.41 -13.38
C TYR A 65 9.17 -5.59 -14.66
N ARG A 66 9.25 -6.83 -15.18
CA ARG A 66 9.92 -7.11 -16.46
C ARG A 66 9.30 -6.35 -17.63
N GLN A 67 7.96 -6.34 -17.74
CA GLN A 67 7.28 -5.62 -18.81
C GLN A 67 7.54 -4.12 -18.79
N VAL A 68 7.59 -3.50 -17.60
CA VAL A 68 7.88 -2.06 -17.44
C VAL A 68 9.35 -1.74 -17.74
N GLN A 69 10.28 -2.64 -17.43
CA GLN A 69 11.70 -2.51 -17.79
C GLN A 69 11.91 -2.64 -19.31
N GLU A 70 11.35 -3.68 -19.93
CA GLU A 70 11.50 -3.98 -21.36
C GLU A 70 10.78 -2.97 -22.27
N ARG A 71 9.74 -2.29 -21.76
CA ARG A 71 8.91 -1.35 -22.53
C ARG A 71 8.90 0.03 -21.87
N PRO A 72 9.88 0.90 -22.15
CA PRO A 72 10.04 2.20 -21.48
C PRO A 72 8.80 3.09 -21.50
N LYS A 73 7.93 2.98 -22.53
CA LYS A 73 6.65 3.70 -22.59
C LYS A 73 5.70 3.34 -21.44
N LEU A 74 5.74 2.10 -20.93
CA LEU A 74 4.93 1.66 -19.79
C LEU A 74 5.37 2.29 -18.47
N GLN A 75 6.54 2.91 -18.42
CA GLN A 75 6.99 3.65 -17.25
C GLN A 75 6.25 5.00 -17.10
N ASN A 76 5.50 5.44 -18.12
CA ASN A 76 4.59 6.57 -17.97
C ASN A 76 3.29 6.10 -17.32
N ILE A 77 2.90 6.69 -16.19
CA ILE A 77 1.72 6.27 -15.44
C ILE A 77 0.42 6.32 -16.26
N PHE A 78 0.24 7.23 -17.22
CA PHE A 78 -0.98 7.28 -18.04
C PHE A 78 -1.03 6.13 -19.06
N ILE A 79 0.12 5.78 -19.64
CA ILE A 79 0.21 4.61 -20.51
C ILE A 79 0.03 3.33 -19.69
N PHE A 80 0.65 3.25 -18.51
CA PHE A 80 0.45 2.14 -17.58
C PHE A 80 -1.01 2.04 -17.11
N PHE A 81 -1.68 3.16 -16.88
CA PHE A 81 -3.07 3.19 -16.47
C PHE A 81 -3.98 2.53 -17.51
N GLU A 82 -3.67 2.66 -18.81
CA GLU A 82 -4.43 2.02 -19.89
C GLU A 82 -4.02 0.58 -20.16
N LYS A 83 -2.71 0.28 -20.12
CA LYS A 83 -2.15 -1.02 -20.54
C LYS A 83 -1.87 -1.97 -19.38
N GLY A 84 -1.50 -1.46 -18.22
CA GLY A 84 -1.20 -2.21 -17.00
C GLY A 84 -2.30 -3.18 -16.59
N PRO A 85 -3.59 -2.78 -16.53
CA PRO A 85 -4.70 -3.69 -16.27
C PRO A 85 -4.75 -4.89 -17.22
N LYS A 86 -4.46 -4.69 -18.51
CA LYS A 86 -4.43 -5.77 -19.51
C LYS A 86 -3.25 -6.72 -19.28
N LEU A 87 -2.12 -6.20 -18.84
CA LEU A 87 -0.94 -6.99 -18.48
C LEU A 87 -1.21 -7.82 -17.21
N ILE A 88 -1.86 -7.24 -16.20
CA ILE A 88 -2.27 -7.95 -14.99
C ILE A 88 -3.24 -9.08 -15.34
N HIS A 89 -4.28 -8.77 -16.13
CA HIS A 89 -5.27 -9.74 -16.61
C HIS A 89 -4.58 -10.91 -17.32
N TYR A 90 -3.74 -10.62 -18.32
CA TYR A 90 -2.98 -11.64 -19.05
C TYR A 90 -2.12 -12.51 -18.12
N ALA A 91 -1.37 -11.91 -17.19
CA ALA A 91 -0.53 -12.66 -16.26
C ALA A 91 -1.34 -13.55 -15.32
N TYR A 92 -2.47 -13.03 -14.82
CA TYR A 92 -3.38 -13.74 -13.95
C TYR A 92 -4.01 -14.96 -14.65
N GLU A 93 -4.56 -14.78 -15.86
CA GLU A 93 -5.19 -15.88 -16.61
C GLU A 93 -4.20 -16.98 -16.97
N ASN A 94 -2.99 -16.61 -17.41
CA ASN A 94 -1.96 -17.60 -17.71
C ASN A 94 -1.56 -18.41 -16.47
N LEU A 95 -1.45 -17.75 -15.31
CA LEU A 95 -1.13 -18.44 -14.07
C LEU A 95 -2.29 -19.35 -13.64
N ALA A 96 -3.52 -18.84 -13.67
CA ALA A 96 -4.72 -19.60 -13.32
C ALA A 96 -4.91 -20.83 -14.22
N ALA A 97 -4.69 -20.70 -15.54
CA ALA A 97 -4.78 -21.81 -16.48
C ALA A 97 -3.71 -22.88 -16.19
N ARG A 98 -2.50 -22.48 -15.77
CA ARG A 98 -1.41 -23.41 -15.45
C ARG A 98 -1.62 -24.14 -14.12
N THR A 99 -2.19 -23.47 -13.13
CA THR A 99 -2.36 -24.03 -11.77
C THR A 99 -3.72 -24.71 -11.58
N GLY A 100 -4.71 -24.44 -12.45
CA GLY A 100 -6.10 -24.85 -12.25
C GLY A 100 -6.79 -24.11 -11.08
N TYR A 101 -6.22 -23.00 -10.62
CA TYR A 101 -6.64 -22.27 -9.43
C TYR A 101 -6.76 -20.77 -9.71
N SER A 102 -7.83 -20.12 -9.26
CA SER A 102 -8.11 -18.69 -9.53
C SER A 102 -8.41 -17.93 -8.23
N PRO A 103 -7.40 -17.62 -7.40
CA PRO A 103 -7.60 -16.92 -6.15
C PRO A 103 -7.89 -15.44 -6.33
N LYS A 104 -8.62 -14.84 -5.40
CA LYS A 104 -8.77 -13.39 -5.34
C LYS A 104 -7.41 -12.72 -5.11
N THR A 105 -7.01 -11.88 -6.05
CA THR A 105 -5.75 -11.13 -6.01
C THR A 105 -5.96 -9.74 -6.59
N ASN A 106 -5.96 -8.74 -5.71
CA ASN A 106 -6.31 -7.38 -6.06
C ASN A 106 -5.07 -6.49 -6.00
N PHE A 107 -5.05 -5.46 -6.84
CA PHE A 107 -3.96 -4.50 -6.91
C PHE A 107 -4.47 -3.08 -6.71
N LEU A 108 -3.69 -2.26 -6.03
CA LEU A 108 -3.85 -0.81 -5.94
C LEU A 108 -2.59 -0.19 -6.55
N ILE A 109 -2.77 0.66 -7.55
CA ILE A 109 -1.68 1.26 -8.31
C ILE A 109 -1.80 2.78 -8.22
N GLY A 110 -0.71 3.44 -7.86
CA GLY A 110 -0.58 4.90 -7.81
C GLY A 110 0.65 5.38 -8.58
N GLY A 111 0.59 6.56 -9.20
CA GLY A 111 1.77 7.18 -9.79
C GLY A 111 1.51 8.60 -10.29
N ILE A 112 2.57 9.34 -10.56
CA ILE A 112 2.51 10.72 -11.07
C ILE A 112 3.38 10.84 -12.33
N ASP A 113 2.87 11.52 -13.36
CA ASP A 113 3.68 11.92 -14.51
C ASP A 113 4.30 13.32 -14.28
N PHE A 114 5.61 13.37 -14.06
CA PHE A 114 6.35 14.61 -13.87
C PHE A 114 6.53 15.43 -15.15
N LYS A 115 6.46 14.79 -16.33
CA LYS A 115 6.73 15.43 -17.61
C LYS A 115 5.53 16.24 -18.12
N ARG A 116 4.33 15.94 -17.59
CA ARG A 116 3.08 16.60 -18.01
C ARG A 116 2.76 17.80 -17.11
N LEU A 117 3.46 18.93 -17.35
CA LEU A 117 3.11 20.21 -16.72
C LEU A 117 1.84 20.78 -17.35
N THR A 118 0.66 20.52 -16.77
CA THR A 118 -0.57 21.22 -17.19
C THR A 118 -0.52 22.68 -16.72
N LYS A 119 -0.42 23.60 -17.67
CA LYS A 119 -0.58 25.05 -17.43
C LYS A 119 -2.08 25.34 -17.36
N VAL A 120 -2.58 25.86 -16.23
CA VAL A 120 -3.96 26.33 -16.11
C VAL A 120 -3.94 27.84 -16.37
N LYS A 121 -4.76 28.32 -17.30
CA LYS A 121 -4.97 29.76 -17.48
C LYS A 121 -6.15 30.18 -16.61
N ASN A 122 -5.92 31.12 -15.71
CA ASN A 122 -6.97 31.83 -15.00
C ASN A 122 -7.86 32.62 -15.98
N LYS A 123 -9.01 33.09 -15.50
CA LYS A 123 -9.94 33.93 -16.29
C LYS A 123 -9.30 35.23 -16.79
N ASP A 124 -8.29 35.74 -16.10
CA ASP A 124 -7.50 36.92 -16.49
C ASP A 124 -6.33 36.58 -17.44
N GLY A 125 -6.21 35.33 -17.89
CA GLY A 125 -5.14 34.88 -18.78
C GLY A 125 -3.83 34.56 -18.07
N THR A 126 -3.71 34.81 -16.76
CA THR A 126 -2.51 34.44 -15.99
C THR A 126 -2.37 32.93 -15.93
N ILE A 127 -1.16 32.43 -16.19
CA ILE A 127 -0.88 31.00 -16.09
C ILE A 127 -0.62 30.68 -14.63
N THR A 128 -1.60 30.12 -13.94
CA THR A 128 -1.38 29.43 -12.68
C THR A 128 -0.88 28.03 -12.96
N ILE A 129 0.28 27.70 -12.41
CA ILE A 129 0.78 26.32 -12.37
C ILE A 129 0.00 25.61 -11.24
N LEU A 130 -1.29 25.34 -11.44
CA LEU A 130 -2.11 24.70 -10.40
C LEU A 130 -2.16 23.17 -10.53
N ARG A 131 -1.46 22.57 -9.56
CA ARG A 131 -1.83 21.42 -8.70
C ARG A 131 -1.80 20.01 -9.28
N ASN A 132 -1.09 19.15 -8.56
CA ASN A 132 -0.68 17.79 -8.89
C ASN A 132 -1.82 16.78 -9.11
N ILE A 133 -3.08 17.11 -8.78
CA ILE A 133 -4.24 16.21 -9.01
C ILE A 133 -4.33 15.78 -10.46
N LEU A 134 -4.10 16.67 -11.42
CA LEU A 134 -4.23 16.34 -12.85
C LEU A 134 -3.07 15.46 -13.38
N ARG A 135 -2.07 15.16 -12.55
CA ARG A 135 -0.88 14.40 -12.92
C ARG A 135 -0.84 13.01 -12.29
N GLY A 136 -1.58 12.82 -11.19
CA GLY A 136 -1.66 11.56 -10.48
C GLY A 136 -2.71 10.63 -11.09
N LYS A 137 -2.41 9.34 -11.12
CA LYS A 137 -3.41 8.28 -11.27
C LYS A 137 -3.34 7.38 -10.06
N LEU A 138 -4.50 7.09 -9.47
CA LEU A 138 -4.68 6.09 -8.43
C LEU A 138 -5.85 5.21 -8.85
N PHE A 139 -5.66 3.90 -8.91
CA PHE A 139 -6.70 2.97 -9.32
C PHE A 139 -6.54 1.60 -8.68
N THR A 140 -7.64 0.88 -8.55
CA THR A 140 -7.65 -0.54 -8.20
C THR A 140 -7.94 -1.40 -9.40
N PHE A 141 -7.43 -2.63 -9.37
CA PHE A 141 -7.74 -3.68 -10.31
C PHE A 141 -8.03 -4.97 -9.54
N TYR A 142 -9.25 -5.50 -9.68
CA TYR A 142 -9.69 -6.70 -8.97
C TYR A 142 -9.58 -7.93 -9.86
N CYS A 143 -9.00 -9.02 -9.36
CA CYS A 143 -8.97 -10.32 -10.03
C CYS A 143 -9.64 -11.37 -9.13
N PRO A 144 -10.41 -12.31 -9.69
CA PRO A 144 -10.56 -12.63 -11.12
C PRO A 144 -11.60 -11.80 -11.88
N GLU A 145 -12.29 -10.86 -11.26
CA GLU A 145 -13.41 -10.14 -11.90
C GLU A 145 -12.98 -9.12 -12.96
N PHE A 146 -11.67 -8.82 -13.04
CA PHE A 146 -11.04 -7.85 -13.93
C PHE A 146 -11.67 -6.45 -13.91
N ILE A 147 -12.13 -6.04 -12.72
CA ILE A 147 -12.78 -4.75 -12.51
C ILE A 147 -11.73 -3.70 -12.22
N LYS A 148 -11.73 -2.60 -12.99
CA LYS A 148 -10.92 -1.42 -12.72
C LYS A 148 -11.76 -0.34 -12.06
N ARG A 149 -11.25 0.31 -11.00
CA ARG A 149 -11.85 1.52 -10.42
C ARG A 149 -10.81 2.61 -10.26
N GLU A 150 -11.11 3.82 -10.72
CA GLU A 150 -10.21 4.96 -10.64
C GLU A 150 -10.64 5.92 -9.53
N ALA A 151 -9.65 6.46 -8.81
CA ALA A 151 -9.85 7.51 -7.84
C ALA A 151 -10.13 8.83 -8.57
N ASN A 152 -11.08 9.60 -8.08
CA ASN A 152 -11.38 10.92 -8.59
C ASN A 152 -11.63 11.88 -7.43
N TYR A 153 -11.92 13.14 -7.72
CA TYR A 153 -12.14 14.14 -6.67
C TYR A 153 -13.32 13.82 -5.74
N ARG A 154 -14.33 13.07 -6.18
CA ARG A 154 -15.48 12.65 -5.34
C ARG A 154 -15.19 11.37 -4.56
N ASN A 155 -14.38 10.49 -5.13
CA ASN A 155 -13.98 9.21 -4.55
C ASN A 155 -12.46 9.11 -4.62
N SER A 156 -11.79 9.89 -3.77
CA SER A 156 -10.34 10.08 -3.80
C SER A 156 -9.59 8.99 -3.03
N MET A 157 -10.28 8.26 -2.16
CA MET A 157 -9.76 7.10 -1.45
C MET A 157 -10.10 5.81 -2.19
N LEU A 158 -9.14 4.93 -2.37
CA LEU A 158 -9.35 3.56 -2.79
C LEU A 158 -8.71 2.59 -1.81
N ALA A 159 -9.30 1.40 -1.65
CA ALA A 159 -8.72 0.34 -0.86
C ALA A 159 -9.03 -1.03 -1.45
N ILE A 160 -8.21 -2.01 -1.09
CA ILE A 160 -8.34 -3.42 -1.43
C ILE A 160 -8.07 -4.28 -0.21
N GLY A 161 -8.56 -5.52 -0.25
CA GLY A 161 -8.36 -6.52 0.80
C GLY A 161 -9.49 -6.54 1.85
N SER A 162 -9.26 -7.27 2.94
CA SER A 162 -10.24 -7.53 4.00
C SER A 162 -10.57 -6.27 4.81
N GLY A 163 -9.64 -5.32 4.92
CA GLY A 163 -9.86 -4.04 5.59
C GLY A 163 -10.71 -3.02 4.81
N LEU A 164 -11.30 -3.41 3.67
CA LEU A 164 -12.08 -2.48 2.83
C LEU A 164 -13.24 -1.83 3.60
N SER A 165 -13.85 -2.51 4.57
CA SER A 165 -14.92 -1.94 5.41
C SER A 165 -14.44 -0.77 6.28
N ALA A 166 -13.18 -0.78 6.72
CA ALA A 166 -12.59 0.32 7.51
C ALA A 166 -12.51 1.62 6.68
N LYS A 167 -12.28 1.52 5.37
CA LYS A 167 -12.27 2.68 4.45
C LYS A 167 -13.52 3.54 4.62
N THR A 168 -14.70 2.92 4.64
CA THR A 168 -15.97 3.67 4.67
C THR A 168 -16.13 4.49 5.95
N ASN A 169 -15.66 3.99 7.09
CA ASN A 169 -15.69 4.75 8.34
C ASN A 169 -14.66 5.88 8.31
N VAL A 170 -13.44 5.61 7.83
CA VAL A 170 -12.41 6.64 7.68
C VAL A 170 -12.86 7.78 6.76
N GLU A 171 -13.51 7.46 5.64
CA GLU A 171 -14.08 8.47 4.74
C GLU A 171 -15.14 9.33 5.42
N LYS A 172 -16.00 8.73 6.24
CA LYS A 172 -17.01 9.47 7.02
C LYS A 172 -16.36 10.36 8.09
N SER A 173 -15.35 9.86 8.80
CA SER A 173 -14.71 10.58 9.91
C SER A 173 -13.81 11.72 9.44
N LEU A 174 -13.07 11.52 8.35
CA LEU A 174 -12.13 12.53 7.85
C LEU A 174 -12.77 13.46 6.81
N GLY A 175 -13.88 13.05 6.17
CA GLY A 175 -14.69 13.87 5.28
C GLY A 175 -13.86 14.58 4.19
N GLU A 176 -14.08 15.89 4.05
CA GLU A 176 -13.35 16.74 3.08
C GLU A 176 -11.85 16.88 3.39
N GLY A 177 -11.43 16.59 4.64
CA GLY A 177 -10.02 16.58 5.03
C GLY A 177 -9.17 15.57 4.24
N LEU A 178 -9.80 14.53 3.68
CA LEU A 178 -9.14 13.58 2.77
C LEU A 178 -8.83 14.19 1.39
N GLN A 179 -9.60 15.17 0.94
CA GLN A 179 -9.41 15.78 -0.39
C GLN A 179 -8.40 16.93 -0.32
N TYR A 180 -8.61 17.87 0.60
CA TYR A 180 -7.82 19.10 0.71
C TYR A 180 -6.58 18.96 1.60
N GLY A 181 -6.44 17.81 2.26
CA GLY A 181 -5.54 17.64 3.38
C GLY A 181 -6.12 18.28 4.64
N MET A 182 -5.83 17.71 5.81
CA MET A 182 -6.33 18.25 7.09
C MET A 182 -5.85 19.68 7.39
N ARG A 183 -4.77 20.15 6.74
CA ARG A 183 -4.29 21.55 6.73
C ARG A 183 -3.64 21.83 5.38
N ALA A 184 -3.85 23.03 4.82
CA ALA A 184 -3.38 23.42 3.48
C ALA A 184 -1.86 23.24 3.28
N ASP A 185 -1.07 23.43 4.35
CA ASP A 185 0.39 23.36 4.33
C ASP A 185 0.95 22.09 5.00
N SER A 186 0.09 21.14 5.38
CA SER A 186 0.57 19.91 6.01
C SER A 186 1.32 19.05 4.99
N PRO A 187 2.56 18.63 5.28
CA PRO A 187 3.31 17.71 4.43
C PRO A 187 2.52 16.42 4.15
N LEU A 188 2.67 15.88 2.94
CA LEU A 188 1.97 14.68 2.49
C LEU A 188 2.22 13.46 3.40
N ILE A 189 3.40 13.38 4.04
CA ILE A 189 3.70 12.36 5.04
C ILE A 189 2.78 12.44 6.27
N ASN A 190 2.47 13.65 6.76
CA ASN A 190 1.56 13.78 7.90
C ASN A 190 0.16 13.28 7.56
N GLN A 191 -0.30 13.54 6.33
CA GLN A 191 -1.54 12.96 5.82
C GLN A 191 -1.48 11.44 5.75
N GLY A 192 -0.33 10.90 5.33
CA GLY A 192 -0.06 9.47 5.31
C GLY A 192 -0.17 8.82 6.69
N SER A 193 0.47 9.40 7.69
CA SER A 193 0.42 8.91 9.08
C SER A 193 -1.00 8.95 9.67
N ILE A 194 -1.75 10.02 9.40
CA ILE A 194 -3.15 10.14 9.85
C ILE A 194 -4.01 9.08 9.18
N LEU A 195 -3.86 8.90 7.86
CA LEU A 195 -4.62 7.91 7.11
C LEU A 195 -4.33 6.49 7.59
N SER A 196 -3.05 6.14 7.80
CA SER A 196 -2.67 4.82 8.29
C SER A 196 -3.20 4.56 9.69
N GLU A 197 -3.13 5.54 10.59
CA GLU A 197 -3.62 5.39 11.96
C GLU A 197 -5.15 5.27 12.00
N ALA A 198 -5.87 6.07 11.20
CA ALA A 198 -7.31 5.98 11.07
C ALA A 198 -7.76 4.61 10.54
N LEU A 199 -7.08 4.10 9.50
CA LEU A 199 -7.37 2.77 8.95
C LEU A 199 -7.07 1.65 9.93
N LYS A 200 -5.94 1.73 10.65
CA LYS A 200 -5.58 0.77 11.71
C LYS A 200 -6.65 0.76 12.80
N SER A 201 -7.00 1.94 13.31
CA SER A 201 -8.00 2.11 14.39
C SER A 201 -9.37 1.57 13.98
N GLU A 202 -9.86 1.93 12.79
CA GLU A 202 -11.16 1.46 12.31
C GLU A 202 -11.16 -0.04 12.01
N SER A 203 -10.07 -0.60 11.47
CA SER A 203 -9.95 -2.05 11.27
C SER A 203 -10.03 -2.81 12.60
N LYS A 204 -9.41 -2.27 13.65
CA LYS A 204 -9.47 -2.83 15.01
C LYS A 204 -10.87 -2.75 15.61
N LYS A 205 -11.56 -1.60 15.49
CA LYS A 205 -12.96 -1.44 15.96
C LYS A 205 -13.92 -2.41 15.27
N LEU A 206 -13.68 -2.71 14.01
CA LEU A 206 -14.47 -3.66 13.22
C LEU A 206 -14.06 -5.13 13.45
N GLY A 207 -13.07 -5.41 14.29
CA GLY A 207 -12.61 -6.77 14.58
C GLY A 207 -11.94 -7.47 13.40
N ILE A 208 -11.30 -6.72 12.49
CA ILE A 208 -10.66 -7.28 11.29
C ILE A 208 -9.26 -7.79 11.64
N GLU A 209 -9.18 -8.99 12.20
CA GLU A 209 -7.92 -9.60 12.68
C GLU A 209 -6.84 -9.76 11.61
N THR A 210 -7.26 -9.83 10.34
CA THR A 210 -6.37 -10.01 9.18
C THR A 210 -5.69 -8.73 8.70
N VAL A 211 -5.89 -7.62 9.41
CA VAL A 211 -5.21 -6.34 9.19
C VAL A 211 -4.42 -6.02 10.45
N GLY A 212 -3.12 -5.76 10.31
CA GLY A 212 -2.30 -5.44 11.48
C GLY A 212 -0.82 -5.19 11.20
N GLY A 213 -0.06 -5.20 12.28
CA GLY A 213 1.35 -4.83 12.28
C GLY A 213 1.59 -3.34 12.07
N LEU A 214 2.83 -2.99 11.73
CA LEU A 214 3.19 -1.65 11.32
C LEU A 214 2.71 -1.38 9.89
N PHE A 215 2.08 -0.22 9.68
CA PHE A 215 1.60 0.20 8.36
C PHE A 215 2.75 0.82 7.56
N GLN A 216 2.99 0.30 6.37
CA GLN A 216 3.88 0.90 5.39
C GLN A 216 3.23 2.17 4.85
N VAL A 217 4.00 3.24 4.67
CA VAL A 217 3.49 4.51 4.13
C VAL A 217 4.43 5.00 3.03
N VAL A 218 3.86 5.19 1.84
CA VAL A 218 4.54 5.71 0.66
C VAL A 218 3.83 6.96 0.19
N THR A 219 4.60 7.98 -0.16
CA THR A 219 4.08 9.18 -0.82
C THR A 219 4.64 9.31 -2.22
N ILE A 220 3.85 9.89 -3.12
CA ILE A 220 4.27 10.25 -4.47
C ILE A 220 3.89 11.72 -4.65
N ASP A 221 4.88 12.60 -4.77
CA ASP A 221 4.70 14.04 -4.98
C ASP A 221 5.68 14.54 -6.05
N LEU A 222 5.75 15.85 -6.30
CA LEU A 222 6.69 16.47 -7.28
C LEU A 222 8.17 16.16 -7.02
N GLY A 223 8.53 15.83 -5.78
CA GLY A 223 9.86 15.37 -5.41
C GLY A 223 10.09 13.87 -5.62
N GLY A 224 9.15 13.18 -6.26
CA GLY A 224 9.22 11.75 -6.56
C GLY A 224 8.52 10.86 -5.54
N THR A 225 8.79 9.57 -5.63
CA THR A 225 8.32 8.57 -4.68
C THR A 225 9.21 8.54 -3.43
N LYS A 226 8.60 8.54 -2.26
CA LYS A 226 9.29 8.42 -0.96
C LYS A 226 8.62 7.36 -0.11
N PHE A 227 9.40 6.38 0.31
CA PHE A 227 9.04 5.45 1.38
C PHE A 227 9.36 6.12 2.71
N HIS A 228 8.46 6.03 3.69
CA HIS A 228 8.63 6.75 4.94
C HIS A 228 8.98 5.86 6.12
N THR A 229 9.90 6.36 6.95
CA THR A 229 10.23 5.79 8.24
C THR A 229 9.47 6.51 9.35
N TYR A 230 9.04 5.80 10.37
CA TYR A 230 8.40 6.42 11.53
C TYR A 230 8.57 5.57 12.79
N LYS A 231 8.32 6.19 13.94
CA LYS A 231 8.28 5.54 15.25
C LYS A 231 6.83 5.51 15.73
N THR A 232 6.43 4.42 16.39
CA THR A 232 5.09 4.27 16.93
C THR A 232 5.13 3.44 18.21
N ARG A 233 3.95 3.24 18.79
CA ARG A 233 3.74 2.42 19.95
C ARG A 233 3.23 1.03 19.55
N SER A 234 3.76 0.00 20.19
CA SER A 234 3.13 -1.31 20.21
C SER A 234 1.76 -1.23 20.89
N GLU A 235 0.89 -2.19 20.59
CA GLU A 235 -0.43 -2.22 21.23
C GLU A 235 -0.36 -2.63 22.70
N GLU A 236 0.69 -3.33 23.10
CA GLU A 236 0.91 -3.83 24.45
C GLU A 236 1.49 -2.78 25.40
N ASN A 237 2.12 -1.74 24.84
CA ASN A 237 2.74 -0.69 25.62
C ASN A 237 1.68 0.25 26.22
N LYS A 238 1.49 0.09 27.53
CA LYS A 238 0.57 0.88 28.36
C LYS A 238 1.06 2.31 28.62
N ASN A 239 2.32 2.63 28.36
CA ASN A 239 2.87 3.96 28.59
C ASN A 239 2.58 4.88 27.39
N PRO A 240 1.73 5.91 27.55
CA PRO A 240 1.34 6.77 26.44
C PRO A 240 2.47 7.64 25.88
N LYS A 241 3.57 7.81 26.62
CA LYS A 241 4.68 8.68 26.20
C LYS A 241 5.84 7.95 25.54
N GLU A 242 5.83 6.62 25.57
CA GLU A 242 6.95 5.80 25.13
C GLU A 242 6.67 5.20 23.76
N LEU A 243 7.61 5.38 22.83
CA LEU A 243 7.60 4.72 21.53
C LEU A 243 8.59 3.56 21.60
N ASP A 244 8.13 2.37 21.25
CA ASP A 244 8.87 1.12 21.39
C ASP A 244 9.03 0.36 20.07
N LEU A 245 8.37 0.81 19.00
CA LEU A 245 8.50 0.26 17.66
C LEU A 245 8.87 1.34 16.65
N ALA A 246 9.59 0.95 15.61
CA ALA A 246 9.84 1.79 14.45
C ALA A 246 9.75 0.99 13.16
N LEU A 247 9.30 1.65 12.10
CA LEU A 247 9.48 1.19 10.73
C LEU A 247 10.58 2.04 10.11
N VAL A 248 11.69 1.42 9.73
CA VAL A 248 12.84 2.08 9.10
C VAL A 248 13.09 1.52 7.71
N ILE A 249 13.93 2.18 6.92
CA ILE A 249 14.34 1.71 5.60
C ILE A 249 15.83 1.35 5.64
N ARG A 250 16.15 0.15 5.16
CA ARG A 250 17.50 -0.38 4.95
C ARG A 250 17.53 -1.04 3.58
N ASP A 251 18.54 -0.73 2.77
CA ASP A 251 18.72 -1.37 1.45
C ASP A 251 17.44 -1.37 0.58
N ASN A 252 16.73 -0.23 0.54
CA ASN A 252 15.46 -0.04 -0.16
C ASN A 252 14.30 -0.93 0.30
N ARG A 253 14.38 -1.42 1.54
CA ARG A 253 13.42 -2.34 2.13
C ARG A 253 12.96 -1.84 3.50
N TYR A 254 11.72 -2.13 3.84
CA TYR A 254 11.21 -1.84 5.18
C TYR A 254 11.77 -2.82 6.21
N VAL A 255 12.16 -2.28 7.36
CA VAL A 255 12.63 -3.03 8.52
C VAL A 255 11.85 -2.57 9.74
N GLN A 256 11.24 -3.50 10.45
CA GLN A 256 10.64 -3.26 11.75
C GLN A 256 11.72 -3.33 12.82
N LYS A 257 11.73 -2.38 13.74
CA LYS A 257 12.73 -2.26 14.80
C LYS A 257 12.04 -2.15 16.15
N ASN A 258 12.43 -2.99 17.10
CA ASN A 258 12.10 -2.80 18.51
C ASN A 258 13.11 -1.80 19.10
N LEU A 259 12.60 -0.66 19.58
CA LEU A 259 13.42 0.43 20.09
C LEU A 259 14.01 0.15 21.48
N LYS A 260 13.45 -0.81 22.22
CA LYS A 260 13.93 -1.23 23.55
C LYS A 260 15.07 -2.23 23.44
N THR A 261 14.91 -3.25 22.61
CA THR A 261 15.88 -4.35 22.48
C THR A 261 16.92 -4.08 21.40
N GLY A 262 16.63 -3.17 20.47
CA GLY A 262 17.45 -2.95 19.28
C GLY A 262 17.26 -4.00 18.19
N ALA A 263 16.43 -5.02 18.42
CA ALA A 263 16.14 -6.06 17.44
C ALA A 263 15.53 -5.46 16.16
N GLU A 264 16.02 -5.90 15.02
CA GLU A 264 15.59 -5.46 13.69
C GLU A 264 15.15 -6.66 12.86
N LYS A 265 14.08 -6.47 12.09
CA LYS A 265 13.53 -7.52 11.25
C LYS A 265 12.98 -6.96 9.93
N PRO A 266 13.47 -7.44 8.77
CA PRO A 266 12.99 -6.96 7.48
C PRO A 266 11.56 -7.44 7.19
N LEU A 267 10.79 -6.59 6.52
CA LEU A 267 9.53 -7.00 5.92
C LEU A 267 9.80 -7.85 4.67
N LEU A 268 9.19 -9.02 4.58
CA LEU A 268 9.34 -10.02 3.53
C LEU A 268 8.54 -9.67 2.27
N TYR A 269 9.19 -9.82 1.13
CA TYR A 269 8.56 -9.86 -0.17
C TYR A 269 7.77 -11.16 -0.38
N PRO A 270 6.86 -11.19 -1.38
CA PRO A 270 5.99 -12.33 -1.57
C PRO A 270 6.74 -13.65 -1.80
N HIS A 271 7.79 -13.67 -2.65
CA HIS A 271 8.62 -14.85 -2.87
C HIS A 271 9.41 -15.34 -1.64
N GLU A 272 9.66 -14.47 -0.65
CA GLU A 272 10.31 -14.87 0.60
C GLU A 272 9.29 -15.50 1.55
N ILE A 273 8.07 -14.98 1.59
CA ILE A 273 6.98 -15.50 2.43
C ILE A 273 6.59 -16.92 1.98
N ILE A 274 6.54 -17.17 0.67
CA ILE A 274 6.18 -18.48 0.11
C ILE A 274 7.19 -19.58 0.49
N LYS A 275 8.43 -19.21 0.82
CA LYS A 275 9.49 -20.15 1.21
C LYS A 275 9.48 -20.52 2.69
N ILE A 276 8.59 -19.92 3.50
CA ILE A 276 8.47 -20.27 4.92
C ILE A 276 7.81 -21.64 5.02
N GLU A 277 8.59 -22.65 5.36
CA GLU A 277 8.14 -24.04 5.47
C GLU A 277 7.25 -24.27 6.70
N ASP A 278 7.58 -23.64 7.83
CA ASP A 278 6.81 -23.75 9.06
C ASP A 278 6.00 -22.47 9.38
N PRO A 279 4.66 -22.53 9.30
CA PRO A 279 3.79 -21.46 9.79
C PRO A 279 4.00 -21.12 11.27
N SER A 280 4.49 -22.07 12.07
CA SER A 280 4.78 -21.92 13.50
C SER A 280 6.17 -21.39 13.80
N ASP A 281 7.07 -21.31 12.82
CA ASP A 281 8.32 -20.55 12.99
C ASP A 281 7.93 -19.12 13.34
N GLU A 282 8.08 -18.77 14.62
CA GLU A 282 7.74 -17.46 15.16
C GLU A 282 8.81 -16.48 14.68
N ILE A 283 8.82 -16.17 13.39
CA ILE A 283 9.78 -15.21 12.82
C ILE A 283 9.65 -13.88 13.61
N PHE A 284 8.55 -13.63 14.35
CA PHE A 284 8.26 -12.39 15.08
C PHE A 284 8.28 -12.39 16.61
N ALA A 285 8.34 -13.53 17.30
CA ALA A 285 8.15 -13.52 18.75
C ALA A 285 9.19 -12.64 19.48
N ASP A 286 10.37 -12.48 18.88
CA ASP A 286 11.45 -11.64 19.40
C ASP A 286 11.12 -10.12 19.43
N LEU A 287 10.16 -9.64 18.63
CA LEU A 287 9.71 -8.24 18.71
C LEU A 287 8.64 -8.03 19.79
N ASP A 288 7.87 -9.07 20.09
CA ASP A 288 6.79 -9.09 21.06
C ASP A 288 7.29 -9.45 22.48
N ASN A 289 8.60 -9.34 22.73
CA ASN A 289 9.26 -9.71 23.99
C ASN A 289 8.32 -9.57 25.20
N LYS A 290 7.70 -10.70 25.56
CA LYS A 290 7.18 -10.92 26.90
C LYS A 290 8.40 -10.71 27.78
N CYS A 291 8.51 -9.55 28.42
CA CYS A 291 9.46 -9.38 29.50
C CYS A 291 9.19 -10.51 30.48
N SER A 292 10.06 -11.52 30.47
CA SER A 292 10.18 -12.53 31.52
C SER A 292 10.59 -11.85 32.81
#